data_AF-A0AAJ7X543-F1
#
_entry.id   AF-A0AAJ7X543-F1
#
_cell.length_a   1.000
_cell.length_b   1.000
_cell.length_c   1.000
_cell.angle_alpha   90.00
_cell.angle_beta   90.00
_cell.angle_gamma   90.00
#
_symmetry.space_group_name_H-M   'P 1'
#
loop_
_entity.id
_entity.type
_entity.pdbx_description
1 polymer ?
#
loop_
_entity_poly.entity_id
_entity_poly.type
_entity_poly.pdbx_seq_one_letter_code
_entity_poly.pdbx_strand_id
1 'polypeptide(L)'
;MASLAKTREDIEAQIREIQGKRKALDDQPKDDESGVGLDSTGFFDQEIYGGSDSRFTGYVTSIAANEVEEDDEDTVSATLPENKRATYHAPAALLNDIPQASEMFDPFAEHRAPRIADRDDEYRMRRRQMIISPERQDPFADAVLL
;
A
#
# COMPACT_ATOMS: atom_id res chain seq x y z
N MET A 1 15.29 -30.41 8.15
CA MET A 1 16.09 -29.21 8.42
C MET A 1 17.49 -29.46 7.86
N ALA A 2 17.85 -28.87 6.72
CA ALA A 2 19.18 -29.07 6.13
C ALA A 2 20.24 -28.46 7.07
N SER A 3 21.27 -29.25 7.41
CA SER A 3 22.39 -28.78 8.22
C SER A 3 23.15 -27.68 7.47
N LEU A 4 23.34 -26.53 8.12
CA LEU A 4 24.12 -25.42 7.55
C LEU A 4 25.55 -25.91 7.24
N ALA A 5 25.99 -25.77 5.99
CA ALA A 5 27.35 -26.10 5.57
C ALA A 5 28.35 -25.23 6.36
N LYS A 6 29.25 -25.85 7.14
CA LYS A 6 30.17 -25.14 8.03
C LYS A 6 31.56 -24.93 7.41
N THR A 7 31.93 -25.75 6.43
CA THR A 7 33.23 -25.67 5.76
C THR A 7 33.08 -25.16 4.32
N ARG A 8 34.16 -24.60 3.77
CA ARG A 8 34.18 -24.10 2.39
C ARG A 8 33.87 -25.20 1.36
N GLU A 9 34.36 -26.41 1.59
CA GLU A 9 34.13 -27.57 0.72
C GLU A 9 32.64 -27.97 0.72
N ASP A 10 32.01 -27.99 1.89
CA ASP A 10 30.57 -28.26 2.00
C ASP A 10 29.73 -27.21 1.25
N ILE A 11 30.13 -25.93 1.32
CA ILE A 11 29.46 -24.83 0.62
C ILE A 11 29.61 -25.01 -0.90
N GLU A 12 30.80 -25.33 -1.40
CA GLU A 12 31.06 -25.55 -2.83
C GLU A 12 30.28 -26.78 -3.36
N ALA A 13 30.18 -27.86 -2.57
CA ALA A 13 29.35 -29.02 -2.89
C ALA A 13 27.86 -28.67 -2.95
N GLN A 14 27.35 -27.91 -1.98
CA GLN A 14 25.96 -27.45 -1.94
C GLN A 14 25.63 -26.54 -3.13
N ILE A 15 26.56 -25.64 -3.51
CA ILE A 15 26.39 -24.77 -4.68
C ILE A 15 26.25 -25.61 -5.96
N ARG A 16 27.11 -26.63 -6.14
CA ARG A 16 27.05 -27.51 -7.30
C ARG A 16 25.74 -28.29 -7.36
N GLU A 17 25.25 -28.77 -6.22
CA GLU A 17 23.97 -29.46 -6.12
C GLU A 17 22.80 -28.53 -6.48
N ILE A 18 22.76 -27.31 -5.93
CA ILE A 18 21.72 -26.32 -6.22
C ILE A 18 21.73 -25.93 -7.70
N GLN A 19 22.91 -25.74 -8.30
CA GLN A 19 23.04 -25.43 -9.72
C GLN A 19 22.55 -26.58 -10.61
N GLY A 20 22.86 -27.83 -10.26
CA GLY A 20 22.35 -29.00 -10.97
C GLY A 20 20.82 -29.12 -10.90
N LYS A 21 20.25 -28.92 -9.71
CA LYS A 21 18.79 -28.92 -9.50
C LYS A 21 18.08 -27.82 -10.28
N ARG A 22 18.64 -26.61 -10.29
CA ARG A 22 18.09 -25.48 -11.06
C ARG A 22 18.06 -25.77 -12.55
N LYS A 23 19.15 -26.29 -13.10
CA LYS A 23 19.21 -26.67 -14.51
C LYS A 23 18.17 -27.74 -14.86
N ALA A 24 18.00 -28.74 -13.99
CA ALA A 24 16.98 -29.77 -14.18
C ALA A 24 15.53 -29.22 -14.14
N LEU A 25 15.28 -28.16 -13.38
CA LEU A 25 13.97 -27.47 -13.35
C LEU A 25 13.76 -26.59 -14.59
N ASP A 26 14.81 -25.96 -15.11
CA ASP A 26 14.73 -25.16 -16.34
C ASP A 26 14.57 -26.05 -17.60
N ASP A 27 15.14 -27.26 -17.60
CA ASP A 27 15.02 -28.25 -18.67
C ASP A 27 13.69 -29.03 -18.64
N GLN A 28 12.88 -28.89 -17.57
CA GLN A 28 11.51 -29.43 -17.59
C GLN A 28 10.65 -28.61 -18.54
N PRO A 29 9.80 -29.24 -19.38
CA PRO A 29 8.82 -28.50 -20.16
C PRO A 29 7.99 -27.69 -19.18
N LYS A 30 8.03 -26.36 -19.32
CA LYS A 30 7.10 -25.47 -18.64
C LYS A 30 5.77 -25.70 -19.32
N ASP A 31 4.98 -26.64 -18.80
CA ASP A 31 3.60 -26.77 -19.19
C ASP A 31 2.94 -25.43 -18.85
N ASP A 32 2.57 -24.65 -19.88
CA ASP A 32 1.99 -23.31 -19.76
C ASP A 32 0.70 -23.31 -18.90
N GLU A 33 0.11 -24.48 -18.66
CA GLU A 33 -1.01 -24.68 -17.73
C GLU A 33 -0.61 -24.69 -16.25
N SER A 34 0.64 -24.97 -15.89
CA SER A 34 1.10 -25.03 -14.49
C SER A 34 1.58 -23.69 -13.93
N GLY A 35 1.76 -22.69 -14.81
CA GLY A 35 2.14 -21.33 -14.43
C GLY A 35 0.94 -20.53 -13.94
N VAL A 36 1.13 -19.69 -12.92
CA VAL A 36 0.12 -18.71 -12.52
C VAL A 36 0.27 -17.48 -13.42
N GLY A 37 -0.54 -17.41 -14.48
CA GLY A 37 -0.70 -16.24 -15.35
C GLY A 37 -1.45 -15.10 -14.65
N LEU A 38 -1.21 -13.87 -15.08
CA LEU A 38 -1.83 -12.66 -14.53
C LEU A 38 -3.35 -12.61 -14.72
N ASP A 39 -3.82 -13.16 -15.84
CA ASP A 39 -5.22 -13.31 -16.21
C ASP A 39 -5.84 -14.63 -15.73
N SER A 40 -4.99 -15.63 -15.46
CA SER A 40 -5.40 -16.97 -15.02
C SER A 40 -5.84 -16.99 -13.56
N THR A 41 -6.91 -17.72 -13.27
CA THR A 41 -7.27 -18.09 -11.90
C THR A 41 -6.25 -19.11 -11.39
N GLY A 42 -5.33 -18.68 -10.53
CA GLY A 42 -4.27 -19.52 -9.99
C GLY A 42 -4.79 -20.74 -9.20
N PHE A 43 -3.88 -21.65 -8.85
CA PHE A 43 -4.17 -22.92 -8.17
C PHE A 43 -4.44 -22.81 -6.65
N PHE A 44 -4.53 -21.60 -6.12
CA PHE A 44 -4.68 -21.38 -4.68
C PHE A 44 -6.13 -21.49 -4.24
N ASP A 45 -6.37 -22.12 -3.08
CA ASP A 45 -7.66 -22.15 -2.39
C ASP A 45 -8.84 -22.55 -3.29
N GLN A 46 -8.62 -23.49 -4.24
CA GLN A 46 -9.65 -23.99 -5.16
C GLN A 46 -10.85 -24.59 -4.42
N GLU A 47 -10.61 -25.17 -3.25
CA GLU A 47 -11.65 -25.72 -2.38
C GLU A 47 -12.53 -24.66 -1.71
N ILE A 48 -12.03 -23.41 -1.60
CA ILE A 48 -12.75 -22.28 -1.02
C ILE A 48 -13.43 -21.46 -2.13
N TYR A 49 -12.72 -21.19 -3.22
CA TYR A 49 -13.18 -20.33 -4.31
C TYR A 49 -13.70 -21.10 -5.53
N GLY A 50 -13.82 -22.43 -5.45
CA GLY A 50 -14.66 -23.22 -6.33
C GLY A 50 -14.12 -23.46 -7.75
N GLY A 51 -12.80 -23.32 -7.97
CA GLY A 51 -12.05 -23.78 -9.15
C GLY A 51 -12.59 -23.39 -10.54
N SER A 52 -13.58 -22.51 -10.63
CA SER A 52 -14.32 -22.20 -11.83
C SER A 52 -14.48 -20.69 -11.95
N ASP A 53 -14.61 -20.20 -13.19
CA ASP A 53 -14.65 -18.78 -13.55
C ASP A 53 -15.95 -18.06 -13.11
N SER A 54 -16.64 -18.61 -12.11
CA SER A 54 -17.91 -18.12 -11.58
C SER A 54 -17.79 -16.83 -10.76
N ARG A 55 -16.58 -16.27 -10.61
CA ARG A 55 -16.33 -15.00 -9.91
C ARG A 55 -17.14 -13.82 -10.46
N PHE A 56 -17.59 -13.90 -11.71
CA PHE A 56 -18.42 -12.87 -12.35
C PHE A 56 -19.91 -13.21 -12.39
N THR A 57 -20.33 -14.34 -11.79
CA THR A 57 -21.75 -14.70 -11.73
C THR A 57 -22.52 -13.69 -10.88
N GLY A 58 -23.57 -13.09 -11.45
CA GLY A 58 -24.38 -12.07 -10.78
C GLY A 58 -23.90 -10.63 -10.96
N TYR A 59 -22.76 -10.41 -11.62
CA TYR A 59 -22.28 -9.08 -11.96
C TYR A 59 -22.60 -8.71 -13.41
N VAL A 60 -22.85 -7.44 -13.63
CA VAL A 60 -22.97 -6.86 -14.98
C VAL A 60 -21.56 -6.57 -15.49
N THR A 61 -21.12 -7.26 -16.54
CA THR A 61 -19.75 -7.17 -17.07
C THR A 61 -19.53 -5.97 -18.01
N SER A 62 -20.56 -5.17 -18.27
CA SER A 62 -20.50 -3.98 -19.11
C SER A 62 -21.54 -2.94 -18.71
N ILE A 63 -21.12 -1.69 -18.50
CA ILE A 63 -22.02 -0.55 -18.33
C ILE A 63 -22.32 0.03 -19.72
N ALA A 64 -23.55 0.49 -19.95
CA ALA A 64 -23.92 1.11 -21.23
C ALA A 64 -23.05 2.36 -21.47
N ALA A 65 -22.47 2.48 -22.66
CA ALA A 65 -21.59 3.60 -23.01
C ALA A 65 -22.33 4.93 -23.23
N ASN A 66 -23.67 4.92 -23.19
CA ASN A 66 -24.52 6.11 -23.24
C ASN A 66 -25.51 6.05 -22.07
N GLU A 67 -25.26 6.86 -21.03
CA GLU A 67 -26.34 7.31 -20.15
C GLU A 67 -27.15 8.33 -20.96
N VAL A 68 -28.40 8.01 -21.27
CA VAL A 68 -29.36 9.00 -21.77
C VAL A 68 -29.66 9.89 -20.57
N GLU A 69 -29.27 11.16 -20.66
CA GLU A 69 -29.70 12.22 -19.75
C GLU A 69 -31.23 12.34 -19.84
N GLU A 70 -31.96 11.69 -18.92
CA GLU A 70 -33.33 12.10 -18.62
C GLU A 70 -33.23 13.28 -17.64
N ASP A 71 -33.28 14.46 -18.25
CA ASP A 71 -33.38 15.78 -17.63
C ASP A 71 -34.78 15.96 -17.02
N ASP A 72 -34.95 15.60 -15.74
CA ASP A 72 -36.15 15.95 -14.97
C ASP A 72 -35.90 17.23 -14.15
N GLU A 73 -36.22 18.34 -14.80
CA GLU A 73 -36.10 19.74 -14.37
C GLU A 73 -37.12 20.17 -13.27
N ASP A 74 -37.38 19.37 -12.24
CA ASP A 74 -38.33 19.77 -11.19
C ASP A 74 -37.70 20.65 -10.10
N THR A 75 -37.75 21.94 -10.35
CA THR A 75 -37.55 23.05 -9.41
C THR A 75 -38.37 22.90 -8.12
N VAL A 76 -37.69 22.68 -6.99
CA VAL A 76 -38.21 23.03 -5.64
C VAL A 76 -37.20 23.91 -4.90
N SER A 77 -37.22 25.21 -5.21
CA SER A 77 -36.64 26.24 -4.33
C SER A 77 -37.43 26.32 -3.02
N ALA A 78 -37.00 25.54 -2.03
CA ALA A 78 -37.36 25.76 -0.64
C ALA A 78 -36.24 26.52 0.06
N THR A 79 -36.52 27.77 0.38
CA THR A 79 -35.70 28.69 1.18
C THR A 79 -35.45 28.13 2.59
N LEU A 80 -34.22 27.68 2.83
CA LEU A 80 -33.35 27.99 3.99
C LEU A 80 -33.87 27.73 5.44
N PRO A 81 -33.09 26.98 6.26
CA PRO A 81 -32.07 27.70 7.04
C PRO A 81 -30.64 27.20 6.78
N GLU A 82 -29.84 28.11 6.25
CA GLU A 82 -28.39 28.16 6.22
C GLU A 82 -27.93 28.20 7.67
N ASN A 83 -26.77 27.61 7.93
CA ASN A 83 -26.11 27.52 9.24
C ASN A 83 -26.45 26.32 10.12
N LYS A 84 -26.70 25.16 9.52
CA LYS A 84 -26.10 23.93 10.06
C LYS A 84 -25.48 23.18 8.91
N ARG A 85 -24.24 23.54 8.55
CA ARG A 85 -23.36 22.58 7.89
C ARG A 85 -23.38 21.36 8.81
N ALA A 86 -24.05 20.30 8.40
CA ALA A 86 -23.94 19.01 9.03
C ALA A 86 -22.48 18.62 8.81
N THR A 87 -21.65 19.01 9.78
CA THR A 87 -20.26 18.66 9.79
C THR A 87 -20.25 17.15 9.94
N TYR A 88 -20.15 16.42 8.81
CA TYR A 88 -20.12 14.96 8.79
C TYR A 88 -18.88 14.40 9.53
N HIS A 89 -17.99 15.29 9.97
CA HIS A 89 -16.84 15.05 10.83
C HIS A 89 -17.03 15.71 12.21
N ALA A 90 -16.42 15.12 13.24
CA ALA A 90 -16.51 15.62 14.61
C ALA A 90 -15.97 17.07 14.74
N PRO A 91 -16.56 17.90 15.63
CA PRO A 91 -16.09 19.26 15.90
C PRO A 91 -14.68 19.26 16.53
N ALA A 92 -13.85 20.24 16.15
CA ALA A 92 -12.45 20.34 16.58
C ALA A 92 -12.24 20.35 18.11
N ALA A 93 -13.20 20.89 18.87
CA ALA A 93 -13.17 20.85 20.32
C ALA A 93 -13.16 19.40 20.87
N LEU A 94 -13.98 18.51 20.30
CA LEU A 94 -14.00 17.10 20.70
C LEU A 94 -12.74 16.34 20.24
N LEU A 95 -12.10 16.76 19.14
CA LEU A 95 -10.84 16.17 18.67
C LEU A 95 -9.65 16.52 19.57
N ASN A 96 -9.64 17.72 20.15
CA ASN A 96 -8.58 18.19 21.04
C ASN A 96 -8.71 17.64 22.46
N ASP A 97 -9.94 17.35 22.91
CA ASP A 97 -10.22 16.76 24.23
C ASP A 97 -9.96 15.24 24.26
N ILE A 98 -9.89 14.58 23.10
CA ILE A 98 -9.40 13.21 23.02
C ILE A 98 -7.91 13.24 23.37
N PRO A 99 -7.46 12.58 24.45
CA PRO A 99 -6.05 12.43 24.69
C PRO A 99 -5.46 11.67 23.51
N GLN A 100 -4.78 12.40 22.61
CA GLN A 100 -3.86 11.78 21.67
C GLN A 100 -2.93 10.97 22.55
N ALA A 101 -3.02 9.63 22.45
CA ALA A 101 -2.23 8.75 23.30
C ALA A 101 -0.78 9.26 23.27
N SER A 102 -0.28 9.71 24.42
CA SER A 102 1.06 10.29 24.54
C SER A 102 2.14 9.32 24.07
N GLU A 103 1.76 8.04 24.01
CA GLU A 103 2.48 6.97 23.36
C GLU A 103 1.75 6.64 22.05
N MET A 104 2.07 7.40 21.01
CA MET A 104 1.94 6.92 19.64
C MET A 104 2.97 5.81 19.43
N PHE A 105 2.75 4.67 20.08
CA PHE A 105 3.57 3.49 19.96
C PHE A 105 3.31 2.90 18.58
N ASP A 106 4.27 3.08 17.66
CA ASP A 106 4.25 2.42 16.36
C ASP A 106 4.41 0.90 16.62
N PRO A 107 3.37 0.07 16.36
CA PRO A 107 3.45 -1.37 16.60
C PRO A 107 4.51 -2.06 15.73
N PHE A 108 5.00 -1.39 14.68
CA PHE A 108 6.07 -1.88 13.82
C PHE A 108 7.43 -1.27 14.15
N ALA A 109 7.57 -0.51 15.24
CA ALA A 109 8.83 0.13 15.63
C ALA A 109 9.98 -0.89 15.72
N GLU A 110 9.71 -2.11 16.19
CA GLU A 110 10.71 -3.19 16.32
C GLU A 110 11.10 -3.83 14.98
N HIS A 111 10.17 -3.92 14.02
CA HIS A 111 10.40 -4.57 12.72
C HIS A 111 10.71 -3.59 11.59
N ARG A 112 10.79 -2.31 11.90
CA ARG A 112 11.04 -1.27 10.93
C ARG A 112 12.43 -1.44 10.32
N ALA A 113 12.53 -1.36 8.99
CA ALA A 113 13.82 -1.26 8.33
C ALA A 113 14.61 -0.03 8.84
N PRO A 114 15.90 -0.17 9.19
CA PRO A 114 16.68 0.92 9.78
C PRO A 114 16.78 2.09 8.81
N ARG A 115 16.48 3.30 9.28
CA ARG A 115 16.52 4.52 8.46
C ARG A 115 17.97 4.90 8.16
N ILE A 116 18.17 5.71 7.12
CA ILE A 116 19.50 6.26 6.81
C ILE A 116 20.03 7.11 7.98
N ALA A 117 19.13 7.81 8.69
CA ALA A 117 19.51 8.62 9.85
C ALA A 117 20.15 7.81 10.97
N ASP A 118 19.68 6.58 11.18
CA ASP A 118 20.17 5.70 12.25
C ASP A 118 21.57 5.14 11.94
N ARG A 119 22.02 5.27 10.69
CA ARG A 119 23.32 4.78 10.18
C ARG A 119 24.34 5.90 9.98
N ASP A 120 23.94 7.16 10.17
CA ASP A 120 24.76 8.33 9.89
C ASP A 120 25.52 8.78 11.14
N ASP A 121 26.81 9.13 10.97
CA ASP A 121 27.62 9.74 12.05
C ASP A 121 27.21 11.18 12.34
N GLU A 122 27.65 11.72 13.48
CA GLU A 122 27.35 13.09 13.94
C GLU A 122 27.70 14.18 12.90
N TYR A 123 28.81 14.02 12.16
CA TYR A 123 29.19 14.95 11.09
C TYR A 123 28.20 14.91 9.90
N ARG A 124 27.69 13.72 9.55
CA ARG A 124 26.69 13.56 8.48
C ARG A 124 25.32 14.08 8.91
N MET A 125 24.98 13.95 10.19
CA MET A 125 23.76 14.54 10.75
C MET A 125 23.75 16.06 10.62
N ARG A 126 24.88 16.74 10.87
CA ARG A 126 24.99 18.21 10.71
C ARG A 126 24.60 18.69 9.32
N ARG A 127 24.88 17.91 8.26
CA ARG A 127 24.48 18.26 6.89
C ARG A 127 22.97 18.46 6.75
N ARG A 128 22.15 17.70 7.48
CA ARG A 128 20.69 17.81 7.42
C ARG A 128 20.16 19.10 8.04
N GLN A 129 20.95 19.70 8.93
CA GLN A 129 20.61 20.94 9.63
C GLN A 129 21.11 22.19 8.89
N MET A 130 21.89 22.03 7.80
CA MET A 130 22.37 23.16 7.03
C MET A 130 21.26 23.71 6.13
N ILE A 131 21.00 25.01 6.25
CA ILE A 131 20.04 25.74 5.41
C ILE A 131 20.66 25.92 4.01
N ILE A 132 20.11 25.22 3.02
CA ILE A 132 20.63 25.21 1.64
C ILE A 132 20.21 26.48 0.87
N SER A 133 19.06 27.04 1.21
CA SER A 133 18.53 28.27 0.63
C SER A 133 17.78 29.06 1.70
N PRO A 134 17.68 30.40 1.57
CA PRO A 134 16.85 31.22 2.44
C PRO A 134 15.41 30.69 2.55
N GLU A 135 14.71 31.01 3.64
CA GLU A 135 13.28 30.76 3.75
C GLU A 135 12.53 31.36 2.55
N ARG A 136 11.60 30.59 1.98
CA ARG A 136 10.69 31.09 0.95
C ARG A 136 9.59 31.86 1.66
N GLN A 137 9.31 33.09 1.21
CA GLN A 137 8.14 33.84 1.65
C GLN A 137 6.89 33.01 1.33
N ASP A 138 6.20 32.51 2.36
CA ASP A 138 4.92 31.82 2.20
C ASP A 138 3.81 32.86 2.01
N PRO A 139 3.16 32.95 0.84
CA PRO A 139 2.11 33.93 0.59
C PRO A 139 0.81 33.64 1.35
N PHE A 140 0.69 32.49 2.02
CA PHE A 140 -0.51 32.11 2.77
C PHE A 140 -0.33 32.18 4.29
N ALA A 141 0.87 32.48 4.79
CA ALA A 141 1.14 32.56 6.23
C ALA A 141 0.34 33.67 6.95
N ASP A 142 0.02 34.76 6.25
CA ASP A 142 -0.76 35.89 6.81
C ASP A 142 -2.28 35.64 6.83
N ALA A 143 -2.78 34.57 6.20
CA ALA A 143 -4.22 34.30 6.10
C ALA A 143 -4.83 33.62 7.33
N VAL A 144 -4.02 33.31 8.36
CA VAL A 144 -4.44 32.59 9.59
C VAL A 144 -4.82 33.56 10.73
N LEU A 145 -4.70 34.88 10.54
CA LEU A 145 -4.98 35.91 11.56
C LEU A 145 -6.22 36.79 11.26
N LEU A 146 -7.31 36.20 10.77
CA LEU A 146 -8.61 36.85 10.64
C LEU A 146 -9.75 35.84 10.88
#